data_AF-A0A437KFW0-F1
#
_entry.id   AF-A0A437KFW0-F1
#
_cell.length_a   1.000
_cell.length_b   1.000
_cell.length_c   1.000
_cell.angle_alpha   90.00
_cell.angle_beta   90.00
_cell.angle_gamma   90.00
#
_symmetry.space_group_name_H-M   'P 1'
#
loop_
_entity.id
_entity.type
_entity.pdbx_description
1 polymer ?
#
loop_
_entity_poly.entity_id
_entity_poly.type
_entity_poly.pdbx_seq_one_letter_code
_entity_poly.pdbx_strand_id
1 'polypeptide(L)'
;MNLDVEKLYTELRMTQIELEATLRVKRSSKINHYIEAELLDVEASMRRLENGQFGTCEISGELIPAEILELVPTIKSKKDLEYMQSYYRKSLH
;
A
#
# COMPACT_ATOMS: atom_id res chain seq x y z
N MET A 1 -10.49 -19.06 -6.43
CA MET A 1 -9.85 -17.77 -6.10
C MET A 1 -8.47 -17.75 -6.75
N ASN A 2 -8.03 -16.59 -7.23
CA ASN A 2 -6.78 -16.45 -7.97
C ASN A 2 -5.58 -16.61 -7.02
N LEU A 3 -4.64 -17.51 -7.29
CA LEU A 3 -3.53 -17.86 -6.38
C LEU A 3 -2.69 -16.63 -5.98
N ASP A 4 -2.55 -15.67 -6.89
CA ASP A 4 -1.78 -14.44 -6.66
C ASP A 4 -2.47 -13.49 -5.67
N VAL A 5 -3.81 -13.48 -5.67
CA VAL A 5 -4.60 -12.64 -4.75
C VAL A 5 -4.53 -13.18 -3.33
N GLU A 6 -4.62 -14.50 -3.15
CA GLU A 6 -4.50 -15.14 -1.83
C GLU A 6 -3.11 -14.92 -1.21
N LYS A 7 -2.07 -15.02 -2.04
CA LYS A 7 -0.70 -14.74 -1.61
C LYS A 7 -0.56 -13.29 -1.17
N LEU A 8 -1.00 -12.34 -2.00
CA LEU A 8 -0.94 -10.91 -1.67
C LEU A 8 -1.71 -10.59 -0.40
N TYR A 9 -2.91 -11.15 -0.22
CA TYR A 9 -3.70 -10.94 0.99
C TYR A 9 -2.97 -11.45 2.23
N THR A 10 -2.33 -12.63 2.12
CA THR A 10 -1.54 -13.21 3.22
C THR A 10 -0.36 -12.30 3.57
N GLU A 11 0.36 -11.77 2.58
CA GLU A 11 1.47 -10.84 2.79
C GLU A 11 1.00 -9.56 3.50
N LEU A 12 -0.06 -8.91 3.00
CA LEU A 12 -0.65 -7.72 3.62
C LEU A 12 -1.11 -8.00 5.07
N ARG A 13 -1.66 -9.18 5.33
CA ARG A 13 -2.11 -9.57 6.67
C ARG A 13 -0.94 -9.74 7.64
N MET A 14 0.18 -10.31 7.19
CA MET A 14 1.40 -10.39 8.01
C MET A 14 1.93 -8.99 8.32
N THR A 15 1.99 -8.10 7.33
CA THR A 15 2.39 -6.70 7.52
C THR A 15 1.48 -5.98 8.52
N GLN A 16 0.16 -6.15 8.43
CA GLN A 16 -0.79 -5.58 9.41
C GLN A 16 -0.43 -5.99 10.85
N ILE A 17 -0.21 -7.28 11.07
CA ILE A 17 0.11 -7.83 12.40
C ILE A 17 1.43 -7.24 12.93
N GLU A 18 2.44 -7.12 12.09
CA GLU A 18 3.74 -6.54 12.46
C GLU A 18 3.64 -5.06 12.86
N LEU A 19 2.88 -4.27 12.09
CA LEU A 19 2.65 -2.85 12.35
C LEU A 19 1.87 -2.65 13.67
N GLU A 20 0.79 -3.41 13.87
CA GLU A 20 0.01 -3.39 15.12
C GLU A 20 0.86 -3.77 16.34
N ALA A 21 1.65 -4.85 16.22
CA ALA A 21 2.54 -5.28 17.29
C ALA A 21 3.57 -4.19 17.62
N THR A 22 4.11 -3.51 16.61
CA THR A 22 5.04 -2.41 16.78
C THR A 22 4.42 -1.23 17.53
N LEU A 23 3.18 -0.86 17.20
CA LEU A 23 2.44 0.21 17.87
C LEU A 23 2.11 -0.12 19.32
N ARG A 24 1.83 -1.40 19.64
CA ARG A 24 1.52 -1.84 21.02
C ARG A 24 2.73 -1.78 21.95
N VAL A 25 3.93 -2.04 21.45
CA VAL A 25 5.15 -2.18 22.28
C VAL A 25 5.90 -0.85 22.45
N LYS A 26 5.81 0.09 21.50
CA LYS A 26 6.63 1.31 21.50
C LYS A 26 5.95 2.50 22.21
N ARG A 27 6.75 3.25 22.97
CA ARG A 27 6.35 4.56 23.52
C ARG A 27 6.14 5.58 22.39
N SER A 28 5.24 6.53 22.61
CA SER A 28 4.87 7.57 21.63
C SER A 28 6.12 8.21 21.01
N SER A 29 6.24 8.12 19.70
CA SER A 29 7.36 8.68 18.95
C SER A 29 6.85 9.29 17.65
N LYS A 30 7.65 10.18 17.03
CA LYS A 30 7.34 10.70 15.70
C LYS A 30 7.26 9.61 14.63
N ILE A 31 7.83 8.42 14.85
CA ILE A 31 7.70 7.32 13.89
C ILE A 31 6.31 6.68 13.94
N ASN A 32 5.58 6.78 15.06
CA ASN A 32 4.28 6.13 15.22
C ASN A 32 3.26 6.65 14.20
N HIS A 33 3.28 7.94 13.88
CA HIS A 33 2.35 8.49 12.89
C HIS A 33 2.56 7.88 11.50
N TYR A 34 3.81 7.62 11.11
CA TYR A 34 4.12 6.96 9.84
C TYR A 34 3.70 5.49 9.85
N ILE A 35 3.85 4.81 10.99
CA ILE A 35 3.43 3.41 11.17
C ILE A 35 1.90 3.31 11.13
N GLU A 36 1.20 4.25 11.75
CA GLU A 36 -0.27 4.36 11.70
C GLU A 36 -0.75 4.65 10.27
N ALA A 37 -0.08 5.55 9.55
CA ALA A 37 -0.38 5.82 8.15
C ALA A 37 -0.20 4.58 7.26
N GLU A 38 0.92 3.86 7.41
CA GLU A 38 1.16 2.61 6.69
C GLU A 38 0.11 1.54 7.03
N LEU A 39 -0.28 1.42 8.30
CA LEU A 39 -1.32 0.48 8.72
C LEU A 39 -2.66 0.79 8.03
N LEU A 40 -3.05 2.07 7.95
CA LEU A 40 -4.26 2.50 7.25
C LEU A 40 -4.20 2.16 5.75
N ASP A 41 -3.02 2.27 5.13
CA ASP A 41 -2.80 1.94 3.72
C ASP A 41 -2.93 0.44 3.47
N VAL A 42 -2.30 -0.39 4.31
CA VAL A 42 -2.41 -1.86 4.28
C VAL A 42 -3.86 -2.31 4.44
N GLU A 43 -4.57 -1.78 5.44
CA GLU A 43 -5.98 -2.10 5.66
C GLU A 43 -6.89 -1.67 4.51
N ALA A 44 -6.62 -0.51 3.91
CA ALA A 44 -7.35 -0.07 2.73
C ALA A 44 -7.14 -1.01 1.55
N SER A 45 -5.90 -1.46 1.30
CA SER A 45 -5.62 -2.43 0.23
C SER A 45 -6.27 -3.78 0.46
N MET A 46 -6.28 -4.29 1.70
CA MET A 46 -7.02 -5.52 2.03
C MET A 46 -8.53 -5.39 1.76
N ARG A 47 -9.17 -4.30 2.21
CA ARG A 47 -10.59 -4.05 1.92
C ARG A 47 -10.86 -3.97 0.41
N ARG A 48 -9.94 -3.41 -0.35
CA ARG A 48 -10.06 -3.31 -1.82
C ARG A 48 -9.90 -4.67 -2.50
N LEU A 49 -9.05 -5.55 -1.97
CA LEU A 49 -8.97 -6.94 -2.42
C LEU A 49 -10.29 -7.67 -2.17
N GLU A 50 -10.85 -7.53 -0.97
CA GLU A 50 -12.13 -8.15 -0.57
C GLU A 50 -13.31 -7.67 -1.44
N ASN A 51 -13.34 -6.38 -1.77
CA ASN A 51 -14.39 -5.78 -2.60
C ASN A 51 -14.16 -5.92 -4.11
N GLY A 52 -13.06 -6.55 -4.54
CA GLY A 52 -12.71 -6.67 -5.96
C GLY A 52 -12.33 -5.33 -6.64
N GLN A 53 -11.96 -4.32 -5.86
CA GLN A 53 -11.56 -2.98 -6.32
C GLN A 53 -10.04 -2.75 -6.28
N PHE A 54 -9.27 -3.81 -6.05
CA PHE A 54 -7.82 -3.76 -6.04
C PHE A 54 -7.28 -3.42 -7.44
N GLY A 55 -6.28 -2.54 -7.49
CA GLY A 55 -5.70 -2.07 -8.76
C GLY A 55 -6.49 -0.98 -9.48
N THR A 56 -7.56 -0.43 -8.90
CA THR A 56 -8.30 0.71 -9.47
C THR A 56 -7.92 2.03 -8.79
N CYS A 57 -7.55 3.06 -9.54
CA CYS A 57 -7.29 4.39 -8.99
C CYS A 57 -8.53 4.94 -8.26
N GLU A 58 -8.39 5.31 -6.99
CA GLU A 58 -9.51 5.83 -6.19
C GLU A 58 -10.01 7.21 -6.67
N ILE A 59 -9.17 7.95 -7.40
CA ILE A 59 -9.48 9.29 -7.90
C ILE A 59 -10.13 9.22 -9.29
N SER A 60 -9.52 8.48 -10.22
CA SER A 60 -9.96 8.45 -11.62
C SER A 60 -10.82 7.24 -12.00
N GLY A 61 -10.83 6.19 -11.17
CA GLY A 61 -11.50 4.93 -11.49
C GLY A 61 -10.79 4.08 -12.55
N GLU A 62 -9.62 4.51 -13.04
CA GLU A 62 -8.84 3.80 -14.04
C GLU A 62 -7.95 2.72 -13.41
N LEU A 63 -7.51 1.74 -14.18
CA LEU A 63 -6.58 0.72 -13.70
C LEU A 63 -5.19 1.31 -13.43
N ILE A 64 -4.59 0.86 -12.34
CA ILE A 64 -3.20 1.08 -11.95
C ILE A 64 -2.36 -0.02 -12.63
N PRO A 65 -1.20 0.32 -13.21
CA PRO A 65 -0.35 -0.67 -13.86
C PRO A 65 0.07 -1.81 -12.91
N ALA A 66 -0.01 -3.06 -13.38
CA ALA A 66 0.30 -4.25 -12.58
C ALA A 66 1.73 -4.23 -12.03
N GLU A 67 2.70 -3.78 -12.82
CA GLU A 67 4.12 -3.64 -12.44
C GLU A 67 4.30 -2.75 -11.19
N ILE A 68 3.44 -1.73 -11.04
CA ILE A 68 3.46 -0.85 -9.89
C ILE A 68 2.80 -1.51 -8.69
N LEU A 69 1.72 -2.25 -8.90
CA LEU A 69 1.02 -2.99 -7.84
C LEU A 69 1.86 -4.12 -7.26
N GLU A 70 2.71 -4.75 -8.08
CA GLU A 70 3.70 -5.73 -7.63
C GLU A 70 4.80 -5.09 -6.76
N LEU A 71 5.17 -3.84 -7.06
CA LEU A 71 6.19 -3.11 -6.30
C LEU A 71 5.63 -2.49 -5.02
N VAL A 72 4.45 -1.87 -5.10
CA VAL A 72 3.78 -1.14 -4.02
C VAL A 72 2.28 -1.51 -4.02
N PRO A 73 1.89 -2.58 -3.33
CA PRO A 73 0.50 -3.04 -3.30
C PRO A 73 -0.45 -2.11 -2.51
N THR A 74 0.10 -1.16 -1.76
CA THR A 74 -0.64 -0.17 -0.97
C THR A 74 -1.02 1.08 -1.77
N ILE A 75 -0.61 1.18 -3.03
CA ILE A 75 -0.85 2.38 -3.85
C ILE A 75 -2.34 2.56 -4.17
N LYS A 76 -2.84 3.79 -4.01
CA LYS A 76 -4.28 4.08 -4.09
C LYS A 76 -4.67 4.88 -5.32
N SER A 77 -3.78 5.74 -5.79
CA SER A 77 -4.05 6.67 -6.87
C SER A 77 -2.89 6.79 -7.86
N LYS A 78 -3.21 7.26 -9.07
CA LYS A 78 -2.19 7.67 -10.05
C LYS A 78 -1.34 8.85 -9.54
N LYS A 79 -1.89 9.68 -8.65
CA LYS A 79 -1.15 10.80 -8.04
C LYS A 79 -0.01 10.29 -7.14
N ASP A 80 -0.23 9.19 -6.43
CA ASP A 80 0.81 8.53 -5.64
C ASP A 80 1.95 8.06 -6.55
N LEU A 81 1.59 7.49 -7.71
CA LEU A 81 2.56 7.08 -8.73
C LEU A 81 3.35 8.26 -9.29
N GLU A 82 2.69 9.38 -9.63
CA GLU A 82 3.35 10.60 -10.09
C GLU A 82 4.32 11.17 -9.06
N TYR A 83 3.90 11.19 -7.78
CA TYR A 83 4.73 11.61 -6.67
C TYR A 83 5.97 10.71 -6.54
N MET A 84 5.79 9.39 -6.56
CA MET A 84 6.89 8.43 -6.54
C MET A 84 7.84 8.59 -7.73
N GLN A 85 7.31 8.77 -8.95
CA GLN A 85 8.10 8.97 -10.17
C GLN A 85 9.00 10.21 -10.08
N SER A 86 8.62 11.25 -9.34
CA SER A 86 9.45 12.43 -9.14
C SER A 86 10.78 12.11 -8.44
N TYR A 87 10.83 11.04 -7.64
CA TYR A 87 12.03 10.57 -6.95
C TYR A 87 12.85 9.53 -7.74
N TYR A 88 12.23 8.82 -8.69
CA TYR A 88 12.92 7.81 -9.51
C TYR A 88 13.71 8.38 -10.70
N ARG A 89 13.47 9.65 -11.08
CA ARG A 89 14.21 10.27 -12.16
C ARG A 89 15.58 10.70 -11.66
N LYS A 90 16.65 10.12 -12.23
CA LYS A 90 17.99 10.69 -12.08
C LYS A 90 17.93 12.16 -12.48
N SER A 91 18.37 13.04 -11.57
CA SER A 91 18.60 14.44 -11.89
C SER A 91 19.53 14.52 -13.10
N LEU A 92 19.08 15.12 -14.21
CA LEU A 92 19.91 15.35 -15.40
C LEU A 92 20.82 16.57 -15.21
N HIS A 93 21.35 16.75 -14.00
CA HIS A 93 22.31 17.81 -13.68
C HIS A 93 23.71 17.22 -13.59
#